data_AF-A0A0P7TS60-F1
#
_entry.id   AF-A0A0P7TS60-F1
#
_cell.length_a   1.000
_cell.length_b   1.000
_cell.length_c   1.000
_cell.angle_alpha   90.00
_cell.angle_beta   90.00
_cell.angle_gamma   90.00
#
_symmetry.space_group_name_H-M   'P 1'
#
loop_
_entity.id
_entity.type
_entity.pdbx_description
1 polymer ?
#
loop_
_entity_poly.entity_id
_entity_poly.type
_entity_poly.pdbx_seq_one_letter_code
_entity_poly.pdbx_strand_id
1 'polypeptide(L)'
;MTGNTYYHPCLTWLLSILATIPNFFVGSLQYEPRMYSCTFAQTVSSHYTISLIIINFLISVLVISFCYLGIWILVIKCWAPLNCTGLSVAMSPANLRL
;
A
#
# COMPACT_ATOMS: atom_id res chain seq x y z
N MET A 1 -11.98 18.59 10.35
CA MET A 1 -10.77 18.05 9.70
C MET A 1 -9.81 17.54 10.78
N THR A 2 -10.07 16.41 11.46
CA THR A 2 -9.14 15.98 12.55
C THR A 2 -9.29 14.51 12.99
N GLY A 3 -10.48 13.90 12.95
CA GLY A 3 -10.67 12.53 13.48
C GLY A 3 -10.11 11.41 12.60
N ASN A 4 -10.55 11.33 11.34
CA ASN A 4 -10.20 10.21 10.44
C ASN A 4 -8.72 10.19 10.00
N THR A 5 -8.11 11.37 9.80
CA THR A 5 -6.71 11.48 9.35
C THR A 5 -5.73 10.96 10.39
N TYR A 6 -6.06 11.06 11.68
CA TYR A 6 -5.25 10.52 12.78
C TYR A 6 -5.60 9.05 13.10
N TYR A 7 -6.86 8.66 12.89
CA TYR A 7 -7.32 7.30 13.14
C TYR A 7 -6.63 6.25 12.26
N HIS A 8 -6.49 6.49 10.96
CA HIS A 8 -5.80 5.55 10.05
C HIS A 8 -4.35 5.26 10.45
N PRO A 9 -3.47 6.25 10.66
CA PRO A 9 -2.10 5.98 11.09
C PRO A 9 -2.05 5.29 12.46
N CYS A 10 -2.88 5.69 13.43
CA CYS A 10 -2.96 4.99 14.71
C CYS A 10 -3.35 3.51 14.55
N LEU A 11 -4.31 3.20 13.69
CA LEU A 11 -4.72 1.81 13.43
C LEU A 11 -3.60 1.01 12.76
N THR A 12 -2.87 1.61 11.82
CA THR A 12 -1.70 0.97 11.18
C THR A 12 -0.59 0.70 12.20
N TRP A 13 -0.30 1.64 13.10
CA TRP A 13 0.67 1.45 14.18
C TRP A 13 0.26 0.31 15.12
N LEU A 14 -1.00 0.27 15.53
CA LEU A 14 -1.54 -0.81 16.37
C LEU A 14 -1.45 -2.17 15.67
N LEU A 15 -1.81 -2.24 14.38
CA LEU A 15 -1.72 -3.48 13.59
C LEU A 15 -0.27 -3.94 13.44
N SER A 16 0.68 -3.02 13.24
CA SER A 16 2.10 -3.32 13.12
C SER A 16 2.70 -3.82 14.44
N ILE A 17 2.27 -3.25 15.57
CA ILE A 17 2.65 -3.75 16.90
C ILE A 17 2.08 -5.17 17.07
N LEU A 18 0.80 -5.38 16.76
CA LEU A 18 0.15 -6.69 16.83
C LEU A 18 0.85 -7.76 15.98
N ALA A 19 1.30 -7.42 14.77
CA ALA A 19 2.06 -8.33 13.91
C ALA A 19 3.44 -8.67 14.49
N THR A 20 4.02 -7.78 15.31
CA THR A 20 5.34 -7.97 15.93
C THR A 20 5.26 -8.77 17.24
N ILE A 21 4.14 -8.71 17.95
CA ILE A 21 3.90 -9.44 19.21
C ILE A 21 4.19 -10.95 19.11
N PRO A 22 3.64 -11.72 18.14
CA PRO A 22 3.92 -13.15 18.05
C PRO A 22 5.38 -13.46 17.69
N ASN A 23 6.07 -12.53 17.01
CA ASN A 23 7.52 -12.61 16.76
C ASN A 23 8.34 -12.49 18.05
N PHE A 24 7.83 -11.79 19.08
CA PHE A 24 8.44 -11.68 20.40
C PHE A 24 8.23 -12.94 21.26
N PHE A 25 7.04 -13.53 21.20
CA PHE A 25 6.69 -14.72 22.00
C PHE A 25 7.40 -16.00 21.53
N VAL A 26 7.78 -16.10 20.26
CA VAL A 26 8.56 -17.23 19.71
C VAL A 26 10.03 -17.21 20.15
N GLY A 27 10.51 -16.12 20.77
CA GLY A 27 11.88 -16.08 21.30
C GLY A 27 12.96 -16.14 20.21
N SER A 28 12.70 -15.56 19.03
CA SER A 28 13.65 -15.52 17.92
C SER A 28 14.82 -14.53 18.15
N LEU A 29 14.78 -13.70 19.19
CA LEU A 29 15.86 -12.77 19.50
C LEU A 29 17.04 -13.52 20.17
N GLN A 30 17.83 -14.22 19.37
CA GLN A 30 19.06 -14.84 19.84
C GLN A 30 20.25 -13.91 19.58
N TYR A 31 21.12 -13.79 20.57
CA TYR A 31 22.37 -13.06 20.43
C TYR A 31 23.29 -13.82 19.48
N GLU A 32 23.62 -13.22 18.34
CA GLU A 32 24.47 -13.85 17.34
C GLU A 32 25.92 -13.35 17.52
N PRO A 33 26.86 -14.23 17.91
CA PRO A 33 28.22 -13.83 18.29
C PRO A 33 29.10 -13.39 17.12
N ARG A 34 28.69 -13.63 15.87
CA ARG A 34 29.39 -13.19 14.66
C ARG A 34 29.08 -11.72 14.33
N MET A 35 27.96 -11.17 14.83
CA MET A 35 27.57 -9.77 14.58
C MET A 35 27.50 -8.90 15.85
N TYR A 36 27.82 -9.45 17.04
CA TYR A 36 27.72 -8.75 18.35
C TYR A 36 26.41 -7.97 18.51
N SER A 37 25.33 -8.46 17.92
CA SER A 37 24.05 -7.77 17.82
C SER A 37 22.94 -8.78 18.11
N CYS A 38 21.96 -8.36 18.90
CA CYS A 38 20.72 -9.12 19.08
C CYS A 38 19.95 -9.08 17.75
N THR A 39 19.95 -10.17 16.99
CA THR A 39 19.26 -10.24 15.70
C THR A 39 18.13 -11.28 15.74
N PHE A 40 17.17 -11.12 14.84
CA PHE A 40 16.08 -12.08 14.67
C PHE A 40 16.64 -13.37 14.06
N ALA A 41 16.82 -14.41 14.87
CA ALA A 41 17.27 -15.72 14.46
C ALA A 41 16.19 -16.38 13.59
N GLN A 42 16.39 -16.29 12.28
CA GLN A 42 15.55 -16.91 11.24
C GLN A 42 15.56 -18.46 11.29
N THR A 43 16.29 -19.05 12.24
CA THR A 43 16.62 -20.48 12.34
C THR A 43 15.69 -21.30 13.23
N VAL A 44 14.75 -20.70 13.98
CA VAL A 44 13.78 -21.45 14.82
C VAL A 44 12.42 -21.69 14.17
N SER A 45 12.04 -20.93 13.12
CA SER A 45 10.79 -21.20 12.36
C SER A 45 10.81 -20.59 10.96
N SER A 46 11.63 -21.14 10.06
CA SER A 46 11.70 -20.71 8.65
C SER A 46 10.30 -20.62 7.99
N HIS A 47 9.39 -21.55 8.28
CA HIS A 47 8.03 -21.52 7.75
C HIS A 47 7.17 -20.33 8.22
N TYR A 48 7.35 -19.87 9.45
CA TYR A 48 6.56 -18.76 10.01
C TYR A 48 6.99 -17.42 9.38
N THR A 49 8.29 -17.18 9.27
CA THR A 49 8.84 -15.98 8.61
C THR A 49 8.50 -15.94 7.13
N ILE A 50 8.63 -17.07 6.43
CA ILE A 50 8.26 -17.15 5.01
C ILE A 50 6.77 -16.85 4.83
N SER A 51 5.90 -17.42 5.68
CA SER A 51 4.46 -17.17 5.61
C SER A 51 4.11 -15.70 5.89
N LEU A 52 4.72 -15.09 6.90
CA LEU A 52 4.51 -13.66 7.21
C LEU A 52 4.99 -12.75 6.09
N ILE A 53 6.16 -13.02 5.50
CA ILE A 53 6.68 -12.24 4.38
C ILE A 53 5.73 -12.33 3.20
N ILE A 54 5.27 -13.55 2.85
CA ILE A 54 4.32 -13.76 1.75
C ILE A 54 3.00 -13.05 2.03
N ILE A 55 2.42 -13.21 3.22
CA ILE A 55 1.13 -12.60 3.58
C ILE A 55 1.24 -11.07 3.61
N ASN A 56 2.27 -10.52 4.26
CA ASN A 56 2.47 -9.07 4.37
C ASN A 56 2.79 -8.42 3.02
N PHE A 57 3.57 -9.09 2.18
CA PHE A 57 3.87 -8.63 0.83
C PHE A 57 2.63 -8.69 -0.06
N LEU A 58 1.91 -9.81 -0.04
CA LEU A 58 0.71 -10.01 -0.85
C LEU A 58 -0.39 -9.02 -0.46
N ILE A 59 -0.66 -8.82 0.83
CA ILE A 59 -1.68 -7.88 1.28
C ILE A 59 -1.33 -6.44 0.90
N SER A 60 -0.05 -6.04 1.02
CA SER A 60 0.39 -4.70 0.63
C SER A 60 0.28 -4.49 -0.89
N VAL A 61 0.72 -5.46 -1.69
CA VAL A 61 0.64 -5.39 -3.16
C VAL A 61 -0.81 -5.38 -3.65
N LEU A 62 -1.69 -6.20 -3.07
CA LEU A 62 -3.11 -6.25 -3.43
C LEU A 62 -3.82 -4.93 -3.11
N VAL A 63 -3.60 -4.37 -1.91
CA VAL A 63 -4.20 -3.10 -1.51
C VAL A 63 -3.74 -1.96 -2.41
N ILE A 64 -2.43 -1.85 -2.65
CA ILE A 64 -1.86 -0.80 -3.51
C ILE A 64 -2.41 -0.94 -4.92
N SER A 65 -2.37 -2.14 -5.50
CA SER A 65 -2.89 -2.42 -6.83
C SER A 65 -4.36 -2.02 -6.97
N PHE A 66 -5.21 -2.43 -6.01
CA PHE A 66 -6.63 -2.08 -6.01
C PHE A 66 -6.86 -0.56 -5.95
N CYS A 67 -6.15 0.14 -5.06
CA CYS A 67 -6.26 1.60 -4.94
C CYS A 67 -5.86 2.30 -6.25
N TYR A 68 -4.74 1.88 -6.86
CA TYR A 68 -4.31 2.46 -8.14
C TYR A 68 -5.30 2.16 -9.27
N LEU A 69 -5.80 0.93 -9.38
CA LEU A 69 -6.80 0.57 -10.39
C LEU A 69 -8.06 1.45 -10.27
N GLY A 70 -8.53 1.73 -9.06
CA GLY A 70 -9.65 2.66 -8.83
C GLY A 70 -9.39 4.06 -9.36
N ILE A 71 -8.20 4.61 -9.09
CA ILE A 71 -7.78 5.93 -9.61
C ILE A 71 -7.69 5.90 -11.14
N TRP A 72 -7.09 4.86 -11.71
CA TRP A 72 -6.98 4.68 -13.16
C TRP A 72 -8.35 4.64 -13.85
N ILE A 73 -9.32 3.91 -13.28
CA ILE A 73 -10.69 3.86 -13.80
C ILE A 73 -11.34 5.25 -13.77
N LEU A 74 -11.17 6.00 -12.68
CA LEU A 74 -11.68 7.37 -12.55
C LEU A 74 -11.05 8.31 -13.60
N VAL A 75 -9.73 8.21 -13.81
CA VAL A 75 -9.00 8.98 -14.82
C VAL A 75 -9.49 8.66 -16.22
N ILE A 76 -9.65 7.38 -16.58
CA ILE A 76 -10.15 6.97 -17.89
C ILE A 76 -11.59 7.49 -18.11
N LYS A 77 -12.45 7.38 -17.09
CA LYS A 77 -13.83 7.88 -17.16
C LYS A 77 -13.93 9.40 -17.25
N CYS A 78 -12.98 10.15 -16.69
CA CYS A 78 -12.95 11.61 -16.76
C CYS A 78 -12.29 12.10 -18.06
N TRP A 79 -11.22 11.44 -18.50
CA TRP A 79 -10.43 11.83 -19.67
C TRP A 79 -11.14 11.53 -21.00
N ALA A 80 -11.84 10.39 -21.11
CA ALA A 80 -12.61 10.04 -22.31
C ALA A 80 -13.68 11.09 -22.71
N PRO A 81 -14.56 11.58 -21.81
CA PRO A 81 -15.52 12.63 -22.15
C PRO A 81 -14.86 14.00 -22.34
N LEU A 82 -13.80 14.34 -21.57
CA LEU A 82 -13.09 15.63 -21.74
C LEU A 82 -12.48 15.77 -23.14
N ASN A 83 -11.88 14.70 -23.69
CA ASN A 83 -11.35 14.72 -25.05
C ASN A 83 -12.45 14.85 -26.12
N CYS A 84 -13.60 14.21 -25.91
CA CYS A 84 -14.78 14.36 -26.79
C CYS A 84 -15.44 15.75 -26.69
N THR A 85 -15.56 16.33 -25.50
CA THR A 85 -16.07 17.69 -25.32
C THR A 85 -15.10 18.74 -25.87
N GLY A 86 -13.78 18.51 -25.71
CA GLY A 86 -12.69 19.31 -26.29
C GLY A 86 -12.73 19.35 -27.81
N LEU A 87 -12.97 18.19 -28.45
CA LEU A 87 -13.14 18.10 -29.89
C LEU A 87 -14.46 18.76 -30.36
N SER A 88 -15.55 18.64 -29.60
CA SER A 88 -16.81 19.35 -29.89
C SER A 88 -16.71 20.87 -29.78
N VAL A 89 -15.96 21.41 -28.81
CA VAL A 89 -15.73 22.87 -28.74
C VAL A 89 -14.76 23.36 -29.82
N ALA A 90 -13.79 22.54 -30.23
CA ALA A 90 -12.90 22.84 -31.36
C ALA A 90 -13.65 22.78 -32.72
N MET A 91 -14.64 21.90 -32.87
CA MET A 91 -15.47 21.76 -34.07
C MET A 91 -16.65 22.75 -34.12
N SER A 92 -16.82 23.63 -33.12
CA SER A 92 -17.86 24.66 -33.15
C SER A 92 -17.50 25.75 -34.16
N PRO A 93 -18.34 26.03 -35.19
CA PRO A 93 -18.06 27.01 -36.25
C PRO A 93 -17.95 28.47 -35.76
N ALA A 94 -18.17 28.73 -34.47
CA ALA A 94 -17.98 30.03 -33.84
C ALA A 94 -16.51 30.40 -33.55
N ASN A 95 -15.59 29.43 -33.48
CA ASN A 95 -14.15 29.70 -33.29
C ASN A 95 -13.38 30.01 -34.60
N LEU A 96 -14.04 29.91 -35.76
CA LEU A 96 -13.44 30.17 -37.09
C LEU A 96 -13.74 31.59 -37.62
N ARG A 97 -14.10 32.52 -36.73
CA ARG A 97 -14.45 33.92 -37.02
C ARG A 97 -13.58 34.91 -36.21
N LEU A 98 -12.26 34.72 -36.25
CA LEU A 98 -11.24 35.74 -35.97
C LEU A 98 -10.11 35.61 -36.99
#